data_AF-A0A8U0IIW4-F1
#
_entry.id   AF-A0A8U0IIW4-F1
#
_cell.length_a   1.000
_cell.length_b   1.000
_cell.length_c   1.000
_cell.angle_alpha   90.00
_cell.angle_beta   90.00
_cell.angle_gamma   90.00
#
_symmetry.space_group_name_H-M   'P 1'
#
loop_
_entity.id
_entity.type
_entity.pdbx_description
1 polymer ?
#
loop_
_entity_poly.entity_id
_entity_poly.type
_entity_poly.pdbx_seq_one_letter_code
_entity_poly.pdbx_strand_id
1 'polypeptide(L)'
;MFDEQSISRRTVLKTTGGSLLTVGAGGLASADPGEEVRVNVGFASERGRSAALGAASSVVREFAFDAATLSLPERAATALAERDGVRYVERDGTAYALSTTWGYDHIDADVANANGYTGDGADVAIIDTGLPCPATTRACRTSARARRS
;
A
#
# COMPACT_ATOMS: atom_id res chain seq x y z
N MET A 1 -53.30 -32.64 8.36
CA MET A 1 -52.05 -32.88 7.62
C MET A 1 -51.38 -31.52 7.52
N PHE A 2 -50.44 -31.23 8.43
CA PHE A 2 -49.77 -29.94 8.49
C PHE A 2 -48.27 -30.18 8.28
N ASP A 3 -47.74 -29.51 7.27
CA ASP A 3 -46.35 -29.53 6.83
C ASP A 3 -45.38 -29.15 7.96
N GLU A 4 -44.35 -29.97 8.15
CA GLU A 4 -43.16 -29.63 8.93
C GLU A 4 -42.30 -28.66 8.14
N GLN A 5 -42.44 -27.37 8.42
CA GLN A 5 -41.55 -26.32 7.93
C GLN A 5 -40.19 -26.44 8.64
N SER A 6 -39.20 -27.02 7.96
CA SER A 6 -37.83 -27.19 8.48
C SER A 6 -37.18 -25.84 8.78
N ILE A 7 -36.93 -25.53 10.05
CA ILE A 7 -36.19 -24.33 10.44
C ILE A 7 -34.71 -24.51 10.08
N SER A 8 -34.23 -23.69 9.15
CA SER A 8 -32.83 -23.69 8.72
C SER A 8 -31.91 -23.16 9.83
N ARG A 9 -30.76 -23.83 10.01
CA ARG A 9 -29.68 -23.48 10.96
C ARG A 9 -29.21 -22.03 10.84
N ARG A 10 -29.43 -21.40 9.69
CA ARG A 10 -29.11 -19.99 9.41
C ARG A 10 -30.02 -19.01 10.16
N THR A 11 -31.23 -19.42 10.54
CA THR A 11 -32.17 -18.60 11.33
C THR A 11 -31.79 -18.62 12.81
N VAL A 12 -31.32 -19.77 13.33
CA VAL A 12 -30.86 -19.90 14.72
C VAL A 12 -29.66 -18.99 15.00
N LEU A 13 -28.74 -18.85 14.04
CA LEU A 13 -27.55 -17.99 14.16
C LEU A 13 -27.83 -16.48 14.04
N LYS A 14 -29.04 -16.07 13.64
CA LYS A 14 -29.44 -14.65 13.67
C LYS A 14 -30.09 -14.24 14.99
N THR A 15 -30.55 -15.19 15.81
CA THR A 15 -31.37 -14.89 17.00
C THR A 15 -30.57 -14.95 18.32
N THR A 16 -29.36 -15.49 18.32
CA THR A 16 -28.50 -15.56 19.54
C THR A 16 -27.59 -14.34 19.73
N GLY A 17 -27.56 -13.40 18.76
CA GLY A 17 -26.76 -12.17 18.84
C GLY A 17 -27.41 -11.03 19.65
N GLY A 18 -28.22 -11.35 20.66
CA GLY A 18 -29.00 -10.38 21.43
C GLY A 18 -28.90 -10.60 22.95
N SER A 19 -27.97 -9.88 23.57
CA SER A 19 -27.94 -9.41 24.98
C SER A 19 -27.42 -10.35 26.08
N LEU A 20 -26.20 -10.06 26.55
CA LEU A 20 -25.97 -9.83 27.98
C LEU A 20 -25.34 -8.45 28.15
N LEU A 21 -26.12 -7.55 28.75
CA LEU A 21 -25.69 -6.25 29.27
C LEU A 21 -24.86 -6.49 30.53
N THR A 22 -23.55 -6.21 30.48
CA THR A 22 -22.78 -5.80 31.66
C THR A 22 -22.19 -4.42 31.37
N VAL A 23 -22.89 -3.41 31.86
CA VAL A 23 -22.40 -2.02 31.95
C VAL A 23 -21.26 -2.01 32.97
N GLY A 24 -20.03 -2.20 32.49
CA GLY A 24 -18.81 -1.78 33.17
C GLY A 24 -18.36 -0.47 32.55
N ALA A 25 -18.34 0.61 33.33
CA ALA A 25 -17.90 1.92 32.86
C ALA A 25 -16.40 1.88 32.52
N GLY A 26 -16.06 1.73 31.24
CA GLY A 26 -14.68 1.77 30.77
C GLY A 26 -14.45 1.17 29.38
N GLY A 27 -14.71 1.96 28.34
CA GLY A 27 -13.95 1.90 27.07
C GLY A 27 -14.03 0.64 26.22
N LEU A 28 -15.22 0.24 25.76
CA LEU A 28 -15.32 -0.52 24.50
C LEU A 28 -15.39 0.48 23.36
N ALA A 29 -14.23 0.89 22.84
CA ALA A 29 -14.18 1.55 21.55
C ALA A 29 -14.67 0.54 20.52
N SER A 30 -15.92 0.67 20.11
CA SER A 30 -16.45 -0.03 18.95
C SER A 30 -15.69 0.51 17.74
N ALA A 31 -14.59 -0.14 17.35
CA ALA A 31 -13.98 0.09 16.04
C ALA A 31 -15.09 -0.09 15.00
N ASP A 32 -15.33 0.93 14.18
CA ASP A 32 -16.36 0.88 13.15
C ASP A 32 -16.05 -0.34 12.25
N PRO A 33 -16.96 -1.33 12.08
CA PRO A 33 -16.68 -2.55 11.32
C PRO A 33 -16.42 -2.30 9.81
N GLY A 34 -16.40 -1.05 9.39
CA GLY A 34 -16.05 -0.55 8.06
C GLY A 34 -14.91 0.47 8.04
N GLU A 35 -14.06 0.57 9.07
CA GLU A 35 -12.83 1.36 8.95
C GLU A 35 -11.91 0.75 7.89
N GLU A 36 -11.80 1.44 6.76
CA GLU A 36 -10.95 1.08 5.63
C GLU A 36 -9.54 1.60 5.88
N VAL A 37 -8.56 0.70 5.77
CA VAL A 37 -7.14 1.02 5.87
C VAL A 37 -6.45 0.81 4.53
N ARG A 38 -5.43 1.61 4.24
CA ARG A 38 -4.54 1.38 3.11
C ARG A 38 -3.27 0.68 3.58
N VAL A 39 -2.98 -0.46 2.95
CA VAL A 39 -1.84 -1.29 3.30
C VAL A 39 -1.08 -1.75 2.06
N ASN A 40 0.21 -1.94 2.22
CA ASN A 40 1.08 -2.64 1.28
C ASN A 40 1.10 -4.12 1.69
N VAL A 41 0.74 -5.01 0.76
CA VAL A 41 0.66 -6.45 0.98
C VAL A 41 1.63 -7.16 0.06
N GLY A 42 2.54 -7.95 0.62
CA GLY A 42 3.44 -8.82 -0.14
C GLY A 42 2.90 -10.24 -0.22
N PHE A 43 2.97 -10.87 -1.40
CA PHE A 43 2.47 -12.23 -1.62
C PHE A 43 3.62 -13.24 -1.65
N ALA A 44 3.43 -14.39 -1.02
CA ALA A 44 4.35 -15.53 -1.13
C ALA A 44 3.80 -16.63 -2.07
N SER A 45 2.56 -16.52 -2.53
CA SER A 45 1.93 -17.47 -3.46
C SER A 45 0.74 -16.84 -4.19
N GLU A 46 0.31 -17.46 -5.30
CA GLU A 46 -0.89 -17.02 -6.03
C GLU A 46 -2.17 -17.13 -5.19
N ARG A 47 -2.23 -18.11 -4.28
CA ARG A 47 -3.34 -18.25 -3.33
C ARG A 47 -3.37 -17.09 -2.32
N GLY A 48 -2.20 -16.62 -1.87
CA GLY A 48 -2.08 -15.44 -1.03
C GLY A 48 -2.49 -14.17 -1.77
N ARG A 49 -2.02 -14.00 -3.01
CA ARG A 49 -2.41 -12.90 -3.91
C ARG A 49 -3.93 -12.87 -4.12
N SER A 50 -4.53 -13.99 -4.51
CA SER A 50 -5.97 -14.11 -4.73
C SER A 50 -6.78 -13.80 -3.46
N ALA A 51 -6.31 -14.25 -2.29
CA ALA A 51 -6.96 -13.96 -1.02
C ALA A 51 -6.91 -12.47 -0.65
N ALA A 52 -5.76 -11.83 -0.86
CA ALA A 52 -5.59 -10.40 -0.60
C ALA A 52 -6.45 -9.55 -1.53
N LEU A 53 -6.44 -9.85 -2.84
CA LEU A 53 -7.27 -9.14 -3.82
C LEU A 53 -8.78 -9.37 -3.58
N GLY A 54 -9.18 -10.57 -3.16
CA GLY A 54 -10.58 -10.87 -2.83
C GLY A 54 -11.07 -10.21 -1.53
N ALA A 55 -10.17 -9.87 -0.61
CA ALA A 55 -10.48 -9.15 0.62
C ALA A 55 -10.47 -7.62 0.45
N ALA A 56 -9.89 -7.12 -0.65
CA ALA A 56 -9.76 -5.71 -0.94
C ALA A 56 -11.10 -5.08 -1.36
N SER A 57 -11.37 -3.88 -0.85
CA SER A 57 -12.41 -3.01 -1.38
C SER A 57 -11.97 -2.38 -2.70
N SER A 58 -10.67 -2.07 -2.83
CA SER A 58 -10.05 -1.57 -4.05
C SER A 58 -8.55 -1.83 -4.10
N VAL A 59 -8.03 -1.94 -5.33
CA VAL A 59 -6.60 -2.03 -5.61
C VAL A 59 -6.09 -0.65 -5.97
N VAL A 60 -5.20 -0.09 -5.14
CA VAL A 60 -4.61 1.24 -5.36
C VAL A 60 -3.48 1.15 -6.38
N ARG A 61 -2.65 0.09 -6.27
CA ARG A 61 -1.51 -0.16 -7.15
C ARG A 61 -1.11 -1.63 -7.12
N GLU A 62 -0.86 -2.21 -8.28
CA GLU A 62 -0.08 -3.45 -8.40
C GLU A 62 1.36 -3.11 -8.76
N PHE A 63 2.31 -3.82 -8.16
CA PHE A 63 3.73 -3.65 -8.45
C PHE A 63 4.20 -4.71 -9.45
N ALA A 64 5.35 -4.46 -10.08
CA ALA A 64 5.99 -5.44 -10.97
C ALA A 64 6.59 -6.64 -10.21
N PHE A 65 6.70 -6.53 -8.89
CA PHE A 65 7.04 -7.62 -7.97
C PHE A 65 5.79 -8.06 -7.21
N ASP A 66 5.87 -9.18 -6.48
CA ASP A 66 4.73 -9.82 -5.80
C ASP A 66 4.19 -9.02 -4.61
N ALA A 67 3.61 -7.86 -4.89
CA ALA A 67 2.97 -6.99 -3.92
C ALA A 67 1.91 -6.09 -4.56
N ALA A 68 1.00 -5.59 -3.73
CA ALA A 68 0.06 -4.54 -4.10
C ALA A 68 -0.18 -3.58 -2.93
N THR A 69 -0.51 -2.34 -3.25
CA THR A 69 -1.14 -1.41 -2.30
C THR A 69 -2.64 -1.57 -2.42
N LEU A 70 -3.29 -1.93 -1.33
CA LEU A 70 -4.72 -2.27 -1.26
C LEU A 70 -5.42 -1.39 -0.24
N SER A 71 -6.69 -1.08 -0.50
CA SER A 71 -7.61 -0.60 0.53
C SER A 71 -8.56 -1.73 0.93
N LEU A 72 -8.69 -1.98 2.22
CA LEU A 72 -9.53 -3.02 2.79
C LEU A 72 -9.95 -2.70 4.23
N PRO A 73 -10.98 -3.38 4.76
CA PRO A 73 -11.33 -3.24 6.17
C PRO A 73 -10.17 -3.64 7.08
N GLU A 74 -9.95 -2.91 8.17
CA GLU A 74 -8.84 -3.16 9.10
C GLU A 74 -8.80 -4.62 9.59
N ARG A 75 -9.96 -5.18 9.94
CA ARG A 75 -10.09 -6.59 10.33
C ARG A 75 -9.59 -7.57 9.27
N ALA A 76 -9.76 -7.23 7.98
CA ALA A 76 -9.30 -8.07 6.88
C ALA A 76 -7.78 -7.94 6.71
N ALA A 77 -7.21 -6.76 6.95
CA ALA A 77 -5.76 -6.55 6.95
C ALA A 77 -5.09 -7.38 8.06
N THR A 78 -5.65 -7.38 9.27
CA THR A 78 -5.17 -8.21 10.38
C THR A 78 -5.25 -9.70 10.06
N ALA A 79 -6.38 -10.17 9.50
CA ALA A 79 -6.53 -11.57 9.12
C ALA A 79 -5.57 -12.00 7.98
N LEU A 80 -5.25 -11.09 7.05
CA LEU A 80 -4.27 -11.35 5.99
C LEU A 80 -2.85 -11.44 6.55
N ALA A 81 -2.51 -10.66 7.58
CA ALA A 81 -1.18 -10.67 8.18
C ALA A 81 -0.80 -12.03 8.79
N GLU A 82 -1.79 -12.81 9.24
CA GLU A 82 -1.61 -14.14 9.81
C GLU A 82 -1.73 -15.28 8.76
N ARG A 83 -2.03 -14.94 7.51
CA ARG A 83 -2.39 -15.92 6.49
C ARG A 83 -1.17 -16.53 5.81
N ASP A 84 -1.13 -17.86 5.74
CA ASP A 84 -0.19 -18.58 4.88
C ASP A 84 -0.27 -18.12 3.42
N GLY A 85 0.90 -17.83 2.84
CA GLY A 85 1.00 -17.32 1.48
C GLY A 85 0.93 -15.80 1.36
N VAL A 86 0.73 -15.07 2.46
CA VAL A 86 1.01 -13.62 2.58
C VAL A 86 2.35 -13.46 3.29
N ARG A 87 3.23 -12.61 2.74
CA ARG A 87 4.60 -12.41 3.24
C ARG A 87 4.69 -11.28 4.27
N TYR A 88 3.90 -10.22 4.06
CA TYR A 88 3.75 -9.10 4.99
C TYR A 88 2.47 -8.32 4.68
N VAL A 89 1.99 -7.59 5.68
CA VAL A 89 0.95 -6.55 5.57
C VAL A 89 1.42 -5.36 6.39
N GLU A 90 1.65 -4.23 5.73
CA GLU A 90 2.17 -3.01 6.37
C GLU A 90 1.30 -1.80 6.02
N ARG A 91 1.14 -0.85 6.94
CA ARG A 91 0.42 0.40 6.61
C ARG A 91 1.15 1.14 5.50
N ASP A 92 0.38 1.78 4.62
CA ASP A 92 0.95 2.67 3.61
C ASP A 92 1.50 3.94 4.29
N GLY A 93 2.82 4.01 4.41
CA GLY A 93 3.54 5.03 5.17
C GLY A 93 3.95 6.23 4.32
N THR A 94 4.17 7.36 4.98
CA THR A 94 4.67 8.59 4.35
C THR A 94 6.15 8.79 4.68
N ALA A 95 6.95 9.07 3.65
CA ALA A 95 8.34 9.48 3.80
C ALA A 95 8.48 11.00 3.56
N TYR A 96 9.43 11.63 4.26
CA TYR A 96 9.72 13.07 4.14
C TYR A 96 11.21 13.29 3.90
N ALA A 97 11.52 14.30 3.08
CA ALA A 97 12.90 14.72 2.87
C ALA A 97 13.47 15.35 4.15
N LEU A 98 14.69 14.96 4.51
CA LEU A 98 15.49 15.60 5.56
C LEU A 98 16.59 16.42 4.90
N SER A 99 16.94 17.58 5.46
CA SER A 99 18.03 18.41 4.93
C SER A 99 19.39 17.98 5.49
N THR A 100 20.41 17.94 4.64
CA THR A 100 21.82 17.80 5.03
C THR A 100 22.68 18.45 3.94
N THR A 101 23.71 19.21 4.34
CA THR A 101 24.52 20.01 3.41
C THR A 101 26.01 19.86 3.71
N TRP A 102 26.74 19.12 2.87
CA TRP A 102 28.22 19.15 2.83
C TRP A 102 28.85 18.71 1.48
N GLY A 103 28.09 18.66 0.37
CA GLY A 103 28.28 17.60 -0.64
C GLY A 103 29.02 17.80 -1.98
N TYR A 104 29.59 18.95 -2.37
CA TYR A 104 30.30 19.04 -3.67
C TYR A 104 31.81 19.24 -3.52
N ASP A 105 32.19 20.28 -2.76
CA ASP A 105 33.58 20.61 -2.47
C ASP A 105 34.26 19.53 -1.60
N HIS A 106 33.49 18.84 -0.74
CA HIS A 106 34.06 17.85 0.17
C HIS A 106 34.37 16.49 -0.47
N ILE A 107 33.93 16.28 -1.72
CA ILE A 107 34.16 15.03 -2.46
C ILE A 107 35.06 15.23 -3.68
N ASP A 108 35.70 16.40 -3.80
CA ASP A 108 36.58 16.78 -4.92
C ASP A 108 35.98 16.47 -6.31
N ALA A 109 34.67 16.72 -6.46
CA ALA A 109 33.94 16.41 -7.68
C ALA A 109 34.45 17.20 -8.91
N ASP A 110 35.06 18.36 -8.68
CA ASP A 110 35.70 19.18 -9.70
C ASP A 110 36.95 18.50 -10.30
N VAL A 111 37.79 17.86 -9.48
CA VAL A 111 38.98 17.12 -9.94
C VAL A 111 38.59 15.93 -10.81
N ALA A 112 37.55 15.18 -10.43
CA ALA A 112 37.04 14.05 -11.22
C ALA A 112 36.56 14.50 -12.61
N ASN A 113 35.79 15.60 -12.65
CA ASN A 113 35.30 16.18 -13.90
C ASN A 113 36.45 16.72 -14.78
N ALA A 114 37.44 17.40 -14.19
CA ALA A 114 38.60 17.92 -14.91
C ALA A 114 39.44 16.81 -15.56
N ASN A 115 39.47 15.63 -14.94
CA ASN A 115 40.15 14.44 -15.47
C ASN A 115 39.32 13.64 -16.49
N GLY A 116 38.13 14.12 -16.87
CA GLY A 116 37.29 13.51 -17.91
C GLY A 116 36.37 12.39 -17.42
N TYR A 117 36.24 12.17 -16.11
CA TYR A 117 35.32 11.18 -15.54
C TYR A 117 33.92 11.78 -15.36
N THR A 118 33.19 11.92 -16.47
CA THR A 118 31.90 12.63 -16.51
C THR A 118 30.68 11.73 -16.27
N GLY A 119 30.87 10.41 -16.25
CA GLY A 119 29.76 9.44 -16.21
C GLY A 119 29.06 9.24 -17.56
N ASP A 120 29.72 9.56 -18.68
CA ASP A 120 29.16 9.33 -20.01
C ASP A 120 28.75 7.86 -20.22
N GLY A 121 27.53 7.64 -20.73
CA GLY A 121 26.91 6.32 -20.84
C GLY A 121 26.19 5.81 -19.59
N ALA A 122 26.18 6.55 -18.46
CA ALA A 122 25.40 6.21 -17.28
C ALA A 122 24.05 6.97 -17.24
N ASP A 123 23.00 6.28 -16.79
CA ASP A 123 21.71 6.87 -16.49
C ASP A 123 21.50 6.95 -14.97
N VAL A 124 20.97 8.09 -14.50
CA VAL A 124 20.67 8.32 -13.07
C VAL A 124 19.18 8.57 -12.90
N ALA A 125 18.52 7.73 -12.11
CA ALA A 125 17.11 7.91 -11.74
C ALA A 125 17.00 8.65 -10.40
N ILE A 126 16.28 9.77 -10.39
CA ILE A 126 15.99 10.56 -9.18
C ILE A 126 14.50 10.39 -8.84
N ILE A 127 14.23 9.79 -7.68
CA ILE A 127 12.86 9.61 -7.15
C ILE A 127 12.65 10.67 -6.08
N ASP A 128 12.03 11.78 -6.46
CA ASP A 128 11.75 12.93 -5.60
C ASP A 128 10.36 13.50 -5.93
N THR A 129 10.04 14.64 -5.36
CA THR A 129 8.88 15.50 -5.65
C THR A 129 8.80 15.99 -7.09
N GLY A 130 9.87 15.80 -7.87
CA GLY A 130 9.99 16.18 -9.27
C GLY A 130 11.08 17.21 -9.51
N LEU A 131 11.44 17.42 -10.77
CA LEU A 131 12.40 18.45 -11.17
C LEU A 131 11.68 19.61 -11.85
N PRO A 132 12.06 20.87 -11.56
CA PRO A 132 11.55 22.01 -12.32
C PRO A 132 11.93 21.84 -13.79
N CYS A 133 10.93 21.94 -14.67
CA CYS A 133 11.03 21.46 -16.04
C CYS A 133 10.65 22.54 -17.05
N PRO A 134 11.54 23.53 -17.31
CA PRO A 134 11.29 24.57 -18.30
C PRO A 134 11.39 24.04 -19.73
N ALA A 135 10.64 24.63 -20.66
CA ALA A 135 10.52 24.19 -22.06
C ALA A 135 11.86 24.21 -22.87
N THR A 136 12.87 24.88 -22.32
CA THR A 136 14.22 24.98 -22.90
C THR A 136 15.11 23.79 -22.56
N THR A 137 14.78 22.98 -21.55
CA THR A 137 15.60 21.82 -21.16
C THR A 137 15.29 20.60 -22.02
N ARG A 138 16.30 20.04 -22.70
CA ARG A 138 16.14 18.89 -23.62
C ARG A 138 15.58 17.64 -22.92
N ALA A 139 15.98 17.39 -21.67
CA ALA A 139 15.48 16.28 -20.85
C ALA A 139 13.96 16.35 -20.57
N CYS A 140 13.34 17.53 -20.73
CA CYS A 140 11.94 17.80 -20.43
C CYS A 140 10.96 17.58 -21.59
N ARG A 141 11.44 17.40 -22.82
CA ARG A 141 10.55 17.26 -23.99
C ARG A 141 9.93 15.88 -24.13
N THR A 142 10.55 14.85 -23.57
CA THR A 142 10.11 13.45 -23.68
C THR A 142 8.91 13.15 -22.76
N SER A 143 8.85 13.77 -21.58
CA SER A 143 7.80 13.55 -20.57
C SER A 143 6.46 14.21 -20.91
N ALA A 144 6.44 15.23 -21.78
CA ALA A 144 5.21 15.89 -22.23
C ALA A 144 4.37 15.04 -23.21
N ARG A 145 4.98 14.05 -23.89
CA ARG A 145 4.31 13.19 -24.87
C ARG A 145 3.56 12.03 -24.21
N ALA A 146 4.04 11.54 -23.07
CA ALA A 146 3.42 10.45 -22.30
C ALA A 146 2.16 10.86 -21.51
N ARG A 147 1.96 12.16 -21.25
CA ARG A 147 0.77 12.69 -20.53
C ARG A 147 -0.44 12.96 -21.43
N ARG A 148 -0.33 12.71 -22.74
CA ARG A 148 -1.39 12.96 -23.74
C ARG A 148 -1.93 11.69 -24.39
N SER A 149 -1.53 10.52 -23.88
CA SER A 149 -1.92 9.19 -24.34
C SER A 149 -2.70 8.48 -23.25
#